data_AF-A0A1G0LZP3-F1
#
_entry.id   AF-A0A1G0LZP3-F1
#
_cell.length_a   1.000
_cell.length_b   1.000
_cell.length_c   1.000
_cell.angle_alpha   90.00
_cell.angle_beta   90.00
_cell.angle_gamma   90.00
#
_symmetry.space_group_name_H-M   'P 1'
#
loop_
_entity.id
_entity.type
_entity.pdbx_description
1 polymer ?
#
loop_
_entity_poly.entity_id
_entity_poly.type
_entity_poly.pdbx_seq_one_letter_code
_entity_poly.pdbx_strand_id
1 'polypeptide(L)'
;MNTCSKLITILLLLMCGVLNVSAAPARKIDKPPISERWFGIYVDTDRVGFYRQTISETADGYCMEGFGSVRMKVMGFSKDASMRETYLVSRGMGLRSFDVEQTINGASSRVSGKAVEGAIRLKNETGGKVVEKLLKRRGEIFPGPALNIYPLMHDAAPGKSYKLSVFDPEELKIKDVKISVLGEEKTPEGIPAIKLRNNLYPFVNNDIWIDSQGNTLLESVRDGLVTTKAEDPKFLGSFVGNLALAKKDLIYDFSLVRIDPLIRDFKKLTALEVEISGWNDALPLLQEGGQLVEQRGPGKIDIKTGSLVQVAAAAKALEVYLEPADKIESDAPEIVAQAKTLAVGAKNREELVRLMVSWTAEWLKDTVDDGGGAVESFKSRTGNCQTHARLYTALARAAGIPTRFVSGLVYMEGKGFLYHSWAESHIGDRWVSVDPTYSQLPSDPTHLKLLEGHLPENMAPIISIIGRIKINVLDARY
;
A
#
# COMPACT_ATOMS: atom_id res chain seq x y z
N MET A 1 -39.47 76.99 26.57
CA MET A 1 -38.70 76.36 27.67
C MET A 1 -37.48 75.68 27.07
N ASN A 2 -36.31 76.28 27.36
CA ASN A 2 -34.93 75.77 27.41
C ASN A 2 -34.41 74.84 26.27
N THR A 3 -33.60 75.41 25.35
CA THR A 3 -32.11 75.29 25.23
C THR A 3 -31.67 74.15 24.29
N CYS A 4 -31.01 74.45 23.16
CA CYS A 4 -29.55 74.35 22.93
C CYS A 4 -29.06 72.88 22.96
N SER A 5 -28.45 72.24 21.96
CA SER A 5 -27.36 72.64 21.06
C SER A 5 -27.20 71.64 19.90
N LYS A 6 -26.55 72.09 18.82
CA LYS A 6 -26.13 71.42 17.58
C LYS A 6 -25.08 70.32 17.79
N LEU A 7 -24.97 69.33 16.88
CA LEU A 7 -23.86 69.13 15.89
C LEU A 7 -23.90 67.74 15.18
N ILE A 8 -23.85 67.74 13.83
CA ILE A 8 -22.99 66.91 12.93
C ILE A 8 -23.20 65.36 12.90
N THR A 9 -23.33 64.59 11.80
CA THR A 9 -23.15 64.78 10.34
C THR A 9 -23.44 63.46 9.58
N ILE A 10 -23.80 63.58 8.28
CA ILE A 10 -23.75 62.63 7.14
C ILE A 10 -24.85 61.56 6.95
N LEU A 11 -25.48 61.72 5.78
CA LEU A 11 -26.45 60.93 5.04
C LEU A 11 -25.73 59.88 4.17
N LEU A 12 -26.23 58.63 4.11
CA LEU A 12 -26.19 57.83 2.87
C LEU A 12 -27.16 56.64 2.95
N LEU A 13 -28.32 56.80 2.30
CA LEU A 13 -29.11 55.68 1.80
C LEU A 13 -28.36 55.05 0.62
N LEU A 14 -28.05 53.76 0.72
CA LEU A 14 -27.72 52.92 -0.42
C LEU A 14 -28.79 51.84 -0.51
N MET A 15 -29.55 51.88 -1.61
CA MET A 15 -30.34 50.74 -2.06
C MET A 15 -29.39 49.55 -2.25
N CYS A 16 -29.45 48.57 -1.37
CA CYS A 16 -28.93 47.24 -1.65
C CYS A 16 -29.86 46.60 -2.69
N GLY A 17 -29.55 46.83 -3.97
CA GLY A 17 -29.93 45.90 -5.03
C GLY A 17 -29.38 44.53 -4.64
N VAL A 18 -30.26 43.53 -4.61
CA VAL A 18 -29.89 42.13 -4.45
C VAL A 18 -29.06 41.76 -5.68
N LEU A 19 -27.74 41.90 -5.58
CA LEU A 19 -26.82 41.32 -6.55
C LEU A 19 -26.93 39.81 -6.36
N ASN A 20 -27.65 39.15 -7.25
CA ASN A 20 -27.44 37.74 -7.52
C ASN A 20 -25.97 37.61 -7.91
N VAL A 21 -25.14 37.18 -6.96
CA VAL A 21 -23.80 36.69 -7.24
C VAL A 21 -24.01 35.42 -8.07
N SER A 22 -24.03 35.59 -9.39
CA SER A 22 -23.88 34.46 -10.30
C SER A 22 -22.53 33.83 -9.98
N ALA A 23 -22.56 32.70 -9.29
CA ALA A 23 -21.37 31.89 -9.07
C ALA A 23 -20.71 31.63 -10.42
N ALA A 24 -19.40 31.82 -10.50
CA ALA A 24 -18.65 31.36 -11.65
C ALA A 24 -18.89 29.84 -11.78
N PRO A 25 -19.25 29.32 -12.98
CA PRO A 25 -19.50 27.90 -13.14
C PRO A 25 -18.20 27.13 -12.85
N ALA A 26 -18.33 26.00 -12.15
CA ALA A 26 -17.21 25.07 -12.03
C ALA A 26 -16.74 24.72 -13.45
N ARG A 27 -15.44 24.86 -13.70
CA ARG A 27 -14.88 24.66 -15.04
C ARG A 27 -15.15 23.20 -15.46
N LYS A 28 -15.93 23.04 -16.53
CA LYS A 28 -16.17 21.73 -17.14
C LYS A 28 -14.82 21.10 -17.51
N ILE A 29 -14.64 19.82 -17.18
CA ILE A 29 -13.47 19.03 -17.59
C ILE A 29 -13.87 18.06 -18.70
N ASP A 30 -13.03 17.92 -19.72
CA ASP A 30 -13.32 17.03 -20.86
C ASP A 30 -12.90 15.58 -20.60
N LYS A 31 -11.97 15.37 -19.66
CA LYS A 31 -11.42 14.08 -19.28
C LYS A 31 -11.18 14.00 -17.76
N PRO A 32 -11.23 12.81 -17.15
CA PRO A 32 -10.84 12.62 -15.76
C PRO A 32 -9.34 12.92 -15.56
N PRO A 33 -8.90 13.15 -14.31
CA PRO A 33 -7.48 13.31 -14.02
C PRO A 33 -6.71 12.00 -14.28
N ILE A 34 -5.98 11.95 -15.39
CA ILE A 34 -5.11 10.83 -15.75
C ILE A 34 -3.87 10.88 -14.85
N SER A 35 -3.95 10.18 -13.72
CA SER A 35 -2.95 10.25 -12.67
C SER A 35 -3.02 9.03 -11.75
N GLU A 36 -1.95 8.81 -11.01
CA GLU A 36 -1.98 8.00 -9.79
C GLU A 36 -2.16 8.92 -8.58
N ARG A 37 -3.02 8.53 -7.65
CA ARG A 37 -3.26 9.24 -6.39
C ARG A 37 -3.27 8.27 -5.23
N TRP A 38 -2.78 8.75 -4.11
CA TRP A 38 -2.76 8.02 -2.86
C TRP A 38 -3.59 8.75 -1.82
N PHE A 39 -4.25 7.97 -0.98
CA PHE A 39 -5.12 8.44 0.06
C PHE A 39 -4.81 7.74 1.37
N GLY A 40 -4.69 8.50 2.45
CA GLY A 40 -4.76 7.98 3.81
C GLY A 40 -6.22 7.82 4.22
N ILE A 41 -6.56 6.71 4.88
CA ILE A 41 -7.89 6.46 5.44
C ILE A 41 -7.77 6.58 6.95
N TYR A 42 -8.63 7.42 7.53
CA TYR A 42 -8.62 7.77 8.95
C TYR A 42 -9.96 7.47 9.60
N VAL A 43 -9.90 7.03 10.85
CA VAL A 43 -11.03 7.05 11.78
C VAL A 43 -10.66 8.02 12.88
N ASP A 44 -11.47 9.06 13.06
CA ASP A 44 -11.10 10.25 13.84
C ASP A 44 -9.74 10.82 13.37
N THR A 45 -8.67 10.66 14.16
CA THR A 45 -7.31 11.12 13.83
C THR A 45 -6.35 9.97 13.48
N ASP A 46 -6.76 8.72 13.70
CA ASP A 46 -5.88 7.57 13.55
C ASP A 46 -5.92 7.05 12.11
N ARG A 47 -4.74 6.93 11.49
CA ARG A 47 -4.63 6.30 10.18
C ARG A 47 -4.89 4.81 10.30
N VAL A 48 -6.03 4.39 9.79
CA VAL A 48 -6.48 3.00 9.79
C VAL A 48 -6.19 2.29 8.48
N GLY A 49 -5.86 3.02 7.41
CA GLY A 49 -5.65 2.41 6.10
C GLY A 49 -5.12 3.36 5.04
N PHE A 50 -5.10 2.86 3.81
CA PHE A 50 -4.80 3.64 2.63
C PHE A 50 -5.59 3.14 1.42
N TYR A 51 -5.67 3.98 0.40
CA TYR A 51 -6.17 3.63 -0.91
C TYR A 51 -5.28 4.26 -1.99
N ARG A 52 -4.95 3.49 -3.02
CA ARG A 52 -4.26 3.93 -4.23
C ARG A 52 -5.23 3.83 -5.38
N GLN A 53 -5.38 4.93 -6.13
CA GLN A 53 -6.15 4.97 -7.35
C GLN A 53 -5.25 5.31 -8.53
N THR A 54 -5.48 4.67 -9.67
CA THR A 54 -4.87 5.04 -10.95
C THR A 54 -5.97 5.16 -11.99
N ILE A 55 -5.95 6.26 -12.75
CA ILE A 55 -6.80 6.43 -13.93
C ILE A 55 -5.88 6.57 -15.13
N SER A 56 -6.08 5.69 -16.11
CA SER A 56 -5.35 5.69 -17.39
C SER A 56 -6.31 5.80 -18.57
N GLU A 57 -5.84 6.38 -19.67
CA GLU A 57 -6.61 6.42 -20.91
C GLU A 57 -6.50 5.09 -21.67
N THR A 58 -7.59 4.69 -22.30
CA THR A 58 -7.68 3.53 -23.19
C THR A 58 -8.23 3.99 -24.54
N ALA A 59 -8.21 3.12 -25.55
CA ALA A 59 -8.75 3.45 -26.88
C ALA A 59 -10.22 3.94 -26.81
N ASP A 60 -11.04 3.30 -25.95
CA ASP A 60 -12.50 3.44 -25.93
C ASP A 60 -13.06 4.15 -24.67
N GLY A 61 -12.18 4.74 -23.86
CA GLY A 61 -12.52 5.40 -22.59
C GLY A 61 -11.37 5.36 -21.59
N TYR A 62 -11.63 4.91 -20.36
CA TYR A 62 -10.63 4.94 -19.27
C TYR A 62 -10.58 3.60 -18.52
N CYS A 63 -9.41 3.31 -17.94
CA CYS A 63 -9.22 2.25 -16.96
C CYS A 63 -9.03 2.90 -15.59
N MET A 64 -9.87 2.51 -14.62
CA MET A 64 -9.79 2.95 -13.23
C MET A 64 -9.38 1.75 -12.37
N GLU A 65 -8.20 1.82 -11.80
CA GLU A 65 -7.65 0.80 -10.92
C GLU A 65 -7.60 1.33 -9.50
N GLY A 66 -8.04 0.51 -8.56
CA GLY A 66 -8.07 0.83 -7.14
C GLY A 66 -7.42 -0.30 -6.34
N PHE A 67 -6.65 0.08 -5.32
CA PHE A 67 -6.22 -0.85 -4.29
C PHE A 67 -6.32 -0.19 -2.93
N GLY A 68 -6.93 -0.87 -1.95
CA GLY A 68 -7.06 -0.34 -0.60
C GLY A 68 -6.89 -1.41 0.47
N SER A 69 -6.44 -0.97 1.64
CA SER A 69 -6.38 -1.79 2.84
C SER A 69 -6.75 -0.93 4.05
N VAL A 70 -7.62 -1.46 4.91
CA VAL A 70 -8.08 -0.81 6.14
C VAL A 70 -8.09 -1.82 7.29
N ARG A 71 -7.58 -1.38 8.43
CA ARG A 71 -7.72 -2.03 9.74
C ARG A 71 -8.25 -1.02 10.74
N MET A 72 -9.43 -1.29 11.29
CA MET A 72 -10.01 -0.46 12.33
C MET A 72 -10.44 -1.32 13.52
N LYS A 73 -10.42 -0.75 14.73
CA LYS A 73 -10.98 -1.39 15.92
C LYS A 73 -12.39 -0.86 16.14
N VAL A 74 -13.39 -1.75 16.14
CA VAL A 74 -14.79 -1.42 16.39
C VAL A 74 -15.24 -2.19 17.62
N MET A 75 -15.59 -1.47 18.69
CA MET A 75 -16.03 -2.06 19.97
C MET A 75 -15.07 -3.13 20.52
N GLY A 76 -13.76 -2.91 20.39
CA GLY A 76 -12.73 -3.84 20.85
C GLY A 76 -12.39 -4.98 19.87
N PHE A 77 -13.13 -5.13 18.77
CA PHE A 77 -12.84 -6.12 17.73
C PHE A 77 -12.16 -5.48 16.53
N SER A 78 -11.08 -6.08 16.04
CA SER A 78 -10.44 -5.67 14.79
C SER A 78 -11.34 -6.04 13.61
N LYS A 79 -11.66 -5.06 12.78
CA LYS A 79 -12.26 -5.24 11.46
C LYS A 79 -11.24 -4.87 10.41
N ASP A 80 -11.11 -5.77 9.47
CA ASP A 80 -10.00 -5.83 8.54
C ASP A 80 -10.60 -6.02 7.14
N ALA A 81 -10.32 -5.10 6.22
CA ALA A 81 -10.73 -5.20 4.82
C ALA A 81 -9.62 -4.81 3.86
N SER A 82 -9.51 -5.52 2.74
CA SER A 82 -8.71 -5.11 1.60
C SER A 82 -9.45 -5.33 0.30
N MET A 83 -9.11 -4.55 -0.72
CA MET A 83 -9.74 -4.62 -2.03
C MET A 83 -8.74 -4.30 -3.13
N ARG A 84 -8.93 -4.96 -4.27
CA ARG A 84 -8.36 -4.62 -5.57
C ARG A 84 -9.51 -4.51 -6.55
N GLU A 85 -9.56 -3.41 -7.29
CA GLU A 85 -10.62 -3.18 -8.26
C GLU A 85 -10.06 -2.66 -9.56
N THR A 86 -10.71 -3.04 -10.64
CA THR A 86 -10.42 -2.56 -11.99
C THR A 86 -11.75 -2.33 -12.69
N TYR A 87 -11.96 -1.14 -13.23
CA TYR A 87 -13.12 -0.79 -14.03
C TYR A 87 -12.65 -0.26 -15.39
N LEU A 88 -13.19 -0.82 -16.47
CA LEU A 88 -13.14 -0.19 -17.78
C LEU A 88 -14.42 0.61 -17.95
N VAL A 89 -14.28 1.89 -18.30
CA VAL A 89 -15.40 2.82 -18.47
C VAL A 89 -15.35 3.48 -19.85
N SER A 90 -16.50 3.92 -20.35
CA SER A 90 -16.64 4.73 -21.57
C SER A 90 -16.02 6.13 -21.37
N ARG A 91 -15.93 6.94 -22.44
CA ARG A 91 -15.53 8.35 -22.31
C ARG A 91 -16.50 9.16 -21.44
N GLY A 92 -17.76 8.73 -21.32
CA GLY A 92 -18.76 9.29 -20.40
C GLY A 92 -18.70 8.71 -18.98
N MET A 93 -17.69 7.89 -18.67
CA MET A 93 -17.51 7.19 -17.38
C MET A 93 -18.49 6.03 -17.10
N GLY A 94 -19.33 5.65 -18.06
CA GLY A 94 -20.20 4.49 -17.93
C GLY A 94 -19.44 3.17 -17.93
N LEU A 95 -19.83 2.28 -17.03
CA LEU A 95 -19.22 0.97 -16.84
C LEU A 95 -19.30 0.12 -18.12
N ARG A 96 -18.16 -0.45 -18.53
CA ARG A 96 -18.07 -1.47 -19.59
C ARG A 96 -17.76 -2.83 -19.00
N SER A 97 -16.76 -2.92 -18.13
CA SER A 97 -16.41 -4.15 -17.41
C SER A 97 -15.76 -3.85 -16.09
N PHE A 98 -15.73 -4.85 -15.22
CA PHE A 98 -15.09 -4.75 -13.92
C PHE A 98 -14.54 -6.08 -13.45
N ASP A 99 -13.55 -5.98 -12.56
CA ASP A 99 -13.01 -7.07 -11.76
C ASP A 99 -12.70 -6.50 -10.37
N VAL A 100 -13.32 -7.06 -9.35
CA VAL A 100 -13.18 -6.61 -7.96
C VAL A 100 -12.88 -7.84 -7.10
N GLU A 101 -11.68 -7.88 -6.53
CA GLU A 101 -11.26 -8.84 -5.51
C GLU A 101 -11.29 -8.13 -4.15
N GLN A 102 -11.86 -8.76 -3.14
CA GLN A 102 -11.87 -8.21 -1.79
C GLN A 102 -11.74 -9.31 -0.74
N THR A 103 -11.08 -8.98 0.36
CA THR A 103 -10.95 -9.84 1.53
C THR A 103 -11.43 -9.07 2.75
N ILE A 104 -12.48 -9.57 3.41
CA ILE A 104 -13.07 -8.95 4.60
C ILE A 104 -13.02 -9.95 5.74
N ASN A 105 -12.32 -9.61 6.83
CA ASN A 105 -12.10 -10.47 8.00
C ASN A 105 -11.65 -11.90 7.61
N GLY A 106 -10.75 -12.01 6.62
CA GLY A 106 -10.22 -13.28 6.10
C GLY A 106 -11.12 -13.98 5.07
N ALA A 107 -12.34 -13.50 4.82
CA ALA A 107 -13.21 -14.05 3.78
C ALA A 107 -12.97 -13.34 2.45
N SER A 108 -12.39 -14.07 1.49
CA SER A 108 -12.14 -13.56 0.13
C SER A 108 -13.35 -13.78 -0.80
N SER A 109 -13.60 -12.79 -1.64
CA SER A 109 -14.57 -12.85 -2.73
C SER A 109 -14.04 -12.13 -3.97
N ARG A 110 -14.47 -12.58 -5.15
CA ARG A 110 -14.19 -11.92 -6.42
C ARG A 110 -15.47 -11.73 -7.22
N VAL A 111 -15.73 -10.52 -7.65
CA VAL A 111 -16.85 -10.17 -8.52
C VAL A 111 -16.30 -9.62 -9.82
N SER A 112 -16.57 -10.31 -10.92
CA SER A 112 -16.18 -9.86 -12.26
C SER A 112 -17.39 -9.79 -13.17
N GLY A 113 -17.35 -8.92 -14.19
CA GLY A 113 -18.51 -8.79 -15.07
C GLY A 113 -18.36 -7.75 -16.17
N LYS A 114 -19.42 -7.65 -16.96
CA LYS A 114 -19.54 -6.69 -18.07
C LYS A 114 -20.93 -6.07 -18.08
N ALA A 115 -20.98 -4.77 -18.40
CA ALA A 115 -22.22 -4.13 -18.77
C ALA A 115 -22.64 -4.62 -20.16
N VAL A 116 -23.91 -4.94 -20.30
CA VAL A 116 -24.56 -5.31 -21.56
C VAL A 116 -25.79 -4.41 -21.73
N GLU A 117 -26.44 -4.48 -22.88
CA GLU A 117 -27.63 -3.65 -23.12
C GLU A 117 -28.71 -3.89 -22.05
N GLY A 118 -29.02 -2.84 -21.28
CA GLY A 118 -30.05 -2.86 -20.24
C GLY A 118 -29.74 -3.73 -19.01
N ALA A 119 -28.49 -4.20 -18.81
CA ALA A 119 -28.13 -5.00 -17.65
C ALA A 119 -26.61 -5.05 -17.36
N ILE A 120 -26.24 -5.60 -16.21
CA ILE A 120 -24.89 -6.10 -15.91
C ILE A 120 -24.95 -7.62 -15.79
N ARG A 121 -24.07 -8.31 -16.52
CA ARG A 121 -23.80 -9.74 -16.29
C ARG A 121 -22.57 -9.85 -15.40
N LEU A 122 -22.70 -10.54 -14.29
CA LEU A 122 -21.63 -10.70 -13.32
C LEU A 122 -21.48 -12.15 -12.84
N LYS A 123 -20.27 -12.48 -12.45
CA LYS A 123 -19.84 -13.72 -11.81
C LYS A 123 -19.31 -13.35 -10.43
N ASN A 124 -19.88 -13.95 -9.39
CA ASN A 124 -19.41 -13.83 -8.02
C ASN A 124 -18.78 -15.15 -7.57
N GLU A 125 -17.55 -15.09 -7.09
CA GLU A 125 -16.79 -16.21 -6.57
C GLU A 125 -16.56 -15.99 -5.08
N THR A 126 -17.04 -16.90 -4.23
CA THR A 126 -16.88 -16.79 -2.77
C THR A 126 -16.76 -18.18 -2.18
N GLY A 127 -15.68 -18.45 -1.43
CA GLY A 127 -15.46 -19.76 -0.79
C GLY A 127 -15.51 -20.94 -1.76
N GLY A 128 -14.95 -20.78 -2.98
CA GLY A 128 -14.95 -21.79 -4.04
C GLY A 128 -16.29 -21.99 -4.77
N LYS A 129 -17.36 -21.30 -4.37
CA LYS A 129 -18.63 -21.31 -5.09
C LYS A 129 -18.65 -20.19 -6.11
N VAL A 130 -19.17 -20.51 -7.30
CA VAL A 130 -19.37 -19.55 -8.39
C VAL A 130 -20.87 -19.36 -8.60
N VAL A 131 -21.32 -18.10 -8.60
CA VAL A 131 -22.70 -17.71 -8.87
C VAL A 131 -22.72 -16.64 -9.95
N GLU A 132 -23.45 -16.89 -11.03
CA GLU A 132 -23.70 -15.89 -12.06
C GLU A 132 -25.02 -15.15 -11.78
N LYS A 133 -25.04 -13.84 -12.04
CA LYS A 133 -26.24 -12.99 -11.92
C LYS A 133 -26.36 -12.05 -13.10
N LEU A 134 -27.60 -11.68 -13.39
CA LEU A 134 -27.96 -10.63 -14.34
C LEU A 134 -28.73 -9.52 -13.61
N LEU A 135 -28.13 -8.35 -13.47
CA LEU A 135 -28.77 -7.19 -12.83
C LEU A 135 -29.35 -6.29 -13.92
N LYS A 136 -30.68 -6.29 -14.08
CA LYS A 136 -31.37 -5.50 -15.11
C LYS A 136 -31.51 -4.04 -14.68
N ARG A 137 -31.15 -3.11 -15.56
CA ARG A 137 -31.29 -1.66 -15.36
C ARG A 137 -31.28 -0.94 -16.70
N ARG A 138 -32.25 -0.07 -16.94
CA ARG A 138 -32.25 0.81 -18.12
C ARG A 138 -31.30 1.98 -17.90
N GLY A 139 -30.62 2.39 -18.98
CA GLY A 139 -29.67 3.50 -18.98
C GLY A 139 -28.25 3.08 -18.59
N GLU A 140 -27.36 4.06 -18.58
CA GLU A 140 -25.95 3.87 -18.25
C GLU A 140 -25.77 3.58 -16.75
N ILE A 141 -24.82 2.70 -16.44
CA ILE A 141 -24.48 2.31 -15.07
C ILE A 141 -23.03 2.73 -14.82
N PHE A 142 -22.74 3.23 -13.63
CA PHE A 142 -21.44 3.82 -13.29
C PHE A 142 -20.79 3.05 -12.13
N PRO A 143 -19.46 2.92 -12.10
CA PRO A 143 -18.75 2.44 -10.92
C PRO A 143 -18.63 3.55 -9.86
N GLY A 144 -18.42 3.16 -8.59
CA GLY A 144 -18.27 4.10 -7.47
C GLY A 144 -17.22 5.21 -7.71
N PRO A 145 -15.99 4.89 -8.17
CA PRO A 145 -14.97 5.89 -8.47
C PRO A 145 -15.37 6.98 -9.49
N ALA A 146 -16.33 6.71 -10.37
CA ALA A 146 -16.78 7.70 -11.35
C ALA A 146 -17.63 8.84 -10.74
N LEU A 147 -18.21 8.62 -9.54
CA LEU A 147 -19.16 9.56 -8.93
C LEU A 147 -18.56 10.92 -8.62
N ASN A 148 -17.31 10.94 -8.16
CA ASN A 148 -16.65 12.18 -7.74
C ASN A 148 -16.29 13.06 -8.95
N ILE A 149 -16.11 12.45 -10.12
CA ILE A 149 -15.67 13.12 -11.36
C ILE A 149 -16.86 13.53 -12.22
N TYR A 150 -17.92 12.72 -12.24
CA TYR A 150 -19.06 12.87 -13.15
C TYR A 150 -19.65 14.29 -13.18
N PRO A 151 -19.89 14.99 -12.04
CA PRO A 151 -20.43 16.34 -12.05
C PRO A 151 -19.58 17.34 -12.88
N LEU A 152 -18.25 17.28 -12.79
CA LEU A 152 -17.36 18.22 -13.48
C LEU A 152 -17.30 17.95 -14.99
N MET A 153 -17.58 16.72 -15.40
CA MET A 153 -17.71 16.39 -16.83
C MET A 153 -19.06 16.81 -17.42
N HIS A 154 -20.06 17.14 -16.58
CA HIS A 154 -21.45 17.38 -16.98
C HIS A 154 -21.98 18.75 -16.54
N ASP A 155 -21.13 19.79 -16.60
CA ASP A 155 -21.47 21.19 -16.32
C ASP A 155 -21.91 21.39 -14.86
N ALA A 156 -21.02 21.09 -13.91
CA ALA A 156 -21.24 21.34 -12.50
C ALA A 156 -21.53 22.81 -12.20
N ALA A 157 -22.56 23.05 -11.41
CA ALA A 157 -22.93 24.37 -10.92
C ALA A 157 -23.52 24.24 -9.50
N PRO A 158 -23.27 25.20 -8.59
CA PRO A 158 -23.86 25.18 -7.26
C PRO A 158 -25.38 24.97 -7.29
N GLY A 159 -25.88 24.08 -6.43
CA GLY A 159 -27.29 23.70 -6.37
C GLY A 159 -27.74 22.64 -7.39
N LYS A 160 -26.96 22.35 -8.43
CA LYS A 160 -27.28 21.31 -9.42
C LYS A 160 -27.12 19.92 -8.80
N SER A 161 -27.98 18.99 -9.21
CA SER A 161 -27.91 17.58 -8.78
C SER A 161 -27.95 16.63 -9.97
N TYR A 162 -27.27 15.50 -9.81
CA TYR A 162 -27.20 14.40 -10.78
C TYR A 162 -27.72 13.12 -10.13
N LYS A 163 -28.43 12.29 -10.89
CA LYS A 163 -28.93 11.00 -10.43
C LYS A 163 -28.34 9.90 -11.31
N LEU A 164 -27.53 9.02 -10.71
CA LEU A 164 -26.79 7.98 -11.42
C LEU A 164 -27.21 6.59 -10.94
N SER A 165 -27.22 5.64 -11.86
CA SER A 165 -27.33 4.21 -11.53
C SER A 165 -25.93 3.68 -11.23
N VAL A 166 -25.65 3.26 -10.00
CA VAL A 166 -24.31 2.90 -9.55
C VAL A 166 -24.25 1.41 -9.23
N PHE A 167 -23.29 0.70 -9.80
CA PHE A 167 -23.06 -0.68 -9.42
C PHE A 167 -22.25 -0.74 -8.12
N ASP A 168 -22.79 -1.46 -7.14
CA ASP A 168 -22.15 -1.75 -5.86
C ASP A 168 -21.68 -3.22 -5.86
N PRO A 169 -20.35 -3.47 -5.91
CA PRO A 169 -19.81 -4.82 -5.95
C PRO A 169 -19.93 -5.58 -4.62
N GLU A 170 -20.05 -4.87 -3.49
CA GLU A 170 -20.18 -5.50 -2.16
C GLU A 170 -21.61 -6.03 -1.97
N GLU A 171 -22.61 -5.22 -2.28
CA GLU A 171 -24.02 -5.63 -2.19
C GLU A 171 -24.52 -6.42 -3.40
N LEU A 172 -23.76 -6.45 -4.49
CA LEU A 172 -24.16 -7.01 -5.80
C LEU A 172 -25.48 -6.41 -6.30
N LYS A 173 -25.61 -5.08 -6.21
CA LYS A 173 -26.82 -4.33 -6.57
C LYS A 173 -26.51 -3.10 -7.41
N ILE A 174 -27.54 -2.59 -8.07
CA ILE A 174 -27.49 -1.28 -8.72
C ILE A 174 -28.29 -0.30 -7.85
N LYS A 175 -27.61 0.74 -7.34
CA LYS A 175 -28.15 1.77 -6.46
C LYS A 175 -28.45 3.05 -7.24
N ASP A 176 -29.46 3.79 -6.81
CA ASP A 176 -29.73 5.14 -7.28
C ASP A 176 -29.00 6.14 -6.39
N VAL A 177 -27.94 6.76 -6.91
CA VAL A 177 -27.13 7.73 -6.16
C VAL A 177 -27.42 9.14 -6.68
N LYS A 178 -27.79 10.03 -5.76
CA LYS A 178 -27.92 11.46 -6.01
C LYS A 178 -26.62 12.15 -5.61
N ILE A 179 -26.02 12.90 -6.52
CA ILE A 179 -24.85 13.74 -6.27
C ILE A 179 -25.29 15.20 -6.37
N SER A 180 -25.06 15.99 -5.34
CA SER A 180 -25.40 17.42 -5.27
C SER A 180 -24.14 18.25 -5.26
N VAL A 181 -24.05 19.26 -6.12
CA VAL A 181 -22.95 20.23 -6.13
C VAL A 181 -23.30 21.33 -5.13
N LEU A 182 -22.57 21.41 -4.02
CA LEU A 182 -22.82 22.42 -2.98
C LEU A 182 -22.20 23.78 -3.35
N GLY A 183 -21.11 23.75 -4.11
CA GLY A 183 -20.41 24.94 -4.59
C GLY A 183 -18.96 24.96 -4.15
N GLU A 184 -18.32 26.12 -4.25
CA GLU A 184 -16.93 26.29 -3.81
C GLU A 184 -16.87 26.40 -2.28
N GLU A 185 -15.95 25.67 -1.67
CA GLU A 185 -15.64 25.69 -0.24
C GLU A 185 -14.14 25.44 -0.06
N LYS A 186 -13.60 25.70 1.12
CA LYS A 186 -12.27 25.21 1.47
C LYS A 186 -12.37 23.83 2.12
N THR A 187 -11.38 22.98 1.91
CA THR A 187 -11.18 21.81 2.77
C THR A 187 -10.93 22.27 4.22
N PRO A 188 -11.02 21.38 5.23
CA PRO A 188 -10.63 21.70 6.61
C PRO A 188 -9.21 22.27 6.74
N GLU A 189 -8.34 21.99 5.77
CA GLU A 189 -6.96 22.46 5.70
C GLU A 189 -6.80 23.78 4.91
N GLY A 190 -7.91 24.40 4.51
CA GLY A 190 -7.91 25.69 3.83
C GLY A 190 -7.67 25.60 2.32
N ILE A 191 -7.63 24.41 1.73
CA ILE A 191 -7.40 24.22 0.29
C ILE A 191 -8.70 24.54 -0.48
N PRO A 192 -8.69 25.44 -1.47
CA PRO A 192 -9.87 25.70 -2.31
C PRO A 192 -10.34 24.45 -3.05
N ALA A 193 -11.64 24.18 -3.00
CA ALA A 193 -12.25 23.00 -3.60
C ALA A 193 -13.71 23.27 -4.02
N ILE A 194 -14.24 22.39 -4.86
CA ILE A 194 -15.67 22.25 -5.09
C ILE A 194 -16.17 21.15 -4.15
N LYS A 195 -17.20 21.44 -3.37
CA LYS A 195 -17.82 20.48 -2.47
C LYS A 195 -19.00 19.80 -3.14
N LEU A 196 -18.99 18.48 -3.12
CA LEU A 196 -20.06 17.60 -3.53
C LEU A 196 -20.63 16.88 -2.32
N ARG A 197 -21.89 16.49 -2.40
CA ARG A 197 -22.53 15.58 -1.45
C ARG A 197 -23.27 14.48 -2.18
N ASN A 198 -23.05 13.23 -1.78
CA ASN A 198 -23.83 12.11 -2.28
C ASN A 198 -24.38 11.21 -1.17
N ASN A 199 -25.28 10.31 -1.55
CA ASN A 199 -25.95 9.35 -0.66
C ASN A 199 -25.56 7.90 -1.00
N LEU A 200 -24.32 7.67 -1.44
CA LEU A 200 -23.81 6.32 -1.76
C LEU A 200 -23.94 5.37 -0.57
N TYR A 201 -23.63 5.88 0.63
CA TYR A 201 -23.75 5.14 1.87
C TYR A 201 -25.12 5.37 2.51
N PRO A 202 -25.82 4.30 2.92
CA PRO A 202 -27.15 4.42 3.51
C PRO A 202 -27.09 5.16 4.85
N PHE A 203 -28.10 5.98 5.10
CA PHE A 203 -28.33 6.73 6.35
C PHE A 203 -27.29 7.78 6.71
N VAL A 204 -26.32 8.06 5.84
CA VAL A 204 -25.24 9.02 6.12
C VAL A 204 -24.93 9.85 4.87
N ASN A 205 -24.59 11.12 5.08
CA ASN A 205 -24.05 11.94 4.01
C ASN A 205 -22.60 11.53 3.72
N ASN A 206 -22.24 11.61 2.45
CA ASN A 206 -20.86 11.53 2.00
C ASN A 206 -20.47 12.86 1.37
N ASP A 207 -19.61 13.61 2.04
CA ASP A 207 -19.09 14.89 1.58
C ASP A 207 -17.75 14.71 0.89
N ILE A 208 -17.61 15.28 -0.30
CA ILE A 208 -16.40 15.15 -1.11
C ILE A 208 -15.93 16.54 -1.52
N TRP A 209 -14.64 16.80 -1.35
CA TRP A 209 -13.97 18.00 -1.83
C TRP A 209 -13.08 17.60 -3.00
N ILE A 210 -13.30 18.24 -4.15
CA ILE A 210 -12.54 18.01 -5.36
C ILE A 210 -11.91 19.32 -5.85
N ASP A 211 -10.73 19.25 -6.45
CA ASP A 211 -10.13 20.41 -7.09
C ASP A 211 -10.76 20.72 -8.46
N SER A 212 -10.34 21.82 -9.08
CA SER A 212 -10.84 22.25 -10.39
C SER A 212 -10.43 21.35 -11.56
N GLN A 213 -9.54 20.37 -11.32
CA GLN A 213 -9.13 19.36 -12.30
C GLN A 213 -9.89 18.04 -12.11
N GLY A 214 -10.81 17.96 -11.12
CA GLY A 214 -11.56 16.76 -10.81
C GLY A 214 -10.81 15.76 -9.94
N ASN A 215 -9.71 16.16 -9.31
CA ASN A 215 -9.04 15.31 -8.34
C ASN A 215 -9.77 15.37 -6.99
N THR A 216 -10.05 14.20 -6.41
CA THR A 216 -10.50 14.12 -5.01
C THR A 216 -9.38 14.55 -4.07
N LEU A 217 -9.67 15.52 -3.21
CA LEU A 217 -8.79 16.02 -2.15
C LEU A 217 -9.14 15.39 -0.79
N LEU A 218 -10.44 15.30 -0.50
CA LEU A 218 -10.97 14.77 0.74
C LEU A 218 -12.34 14.16 0.50
N GLU A 219 -12.63 13.04 1.16
CA GLU A 219 -13.94 12.43 1.28
C GLU A 219 -14.22 12.18 2.76
N SER A 220 -15.41 12.52 3.23
CA SER A 220 -15.83 12.44 4.63
C SER A 220 -17.19 11.77 4.74
N VAL A 221 -17.21 10.65 5.45
CA VAL A 221 -18.42 9.84 5.66
C VAL A 221 -18.83 9.95 7.13
N ARG A 222 -20.13 10.09 7.37
CA ARG A 222 -20.72 10.23 8.72
C ARG A 222 -20.16 11.43 9.50
N ASP A 223 -20.21 12.61 8.89
CA ASP A 223 -19.83 13.87 9.53
C ASP A 223 -18.41 13.84 10.14
N GLY A 224 -17.47 13.17 9.46
CA GLY A 224 -16.06 13.13 9.83
C GLY A 224 -15.59 11.86 10.53
N LEU A 225 -16.48 10.89 10.81
CA LEU A 225 -16.07 9.64 11.46
C LEU A 225 -15.02 8.87 10.64
N VAL A 226 -15.22 8.79 9.33
CA VAL A 226 -14.26 8.18 8.41
C VAL A 226 -13.90 9.21 7.37
N THR A 227 -12.60 9.53 7.27
CA THR A 227 -12.09 10.44 6.25
C THR A 227 -11.08 9.74 5.35
N THR A 228 -11.18 10.00 4.06
CA THR A 228 -10.22 9.56 3.04
C THR A 228 -9.60 10.80 2.45
N LYS A 229 -8.31 11.01 2.71
CA LYS A 229 -7.62 12.26 2.39
C LYS A 229 -6.50 11.99 1.39
N ALA A 230 -6.41 12.80 0.34
CA ALA A 230 -5.30 12.74 -0.60
C ALA A 230 -3.99 13.12 0.09
N GLU A 231 -2.95 12.31 -0.10
CA GLU A 231 -1.64 12.50 0.52
C GLU A 231 -0.50 12.29 -0.46
N ASP A 232 0.63 12.96 -0.20
CA ASP A 232 1.87 12.65 -0.87
C ASP A 232 2.29 11.21 -0.50
N PRO A 233 2.57 10.34 -1.48
CA PRO A 233 2.98 8.95 -1.23
C PRO A 233 4.15 8.83 -0.24
N LYS A 234 5.05 9.82 -0.17
CA LYS A 234 6.18 9.83 0.77
C LYS A 234 5.74 9.72 2.24
N PHE A 235 4.59 10.29 2.60
CA PHE A 235 4.03 10.19 3.96
C PHE A 235 3.30 8.87 4.22
N LEU A 236 2.99 8.11 3.17
CA LEU A 236 2.36 6.79 3.24
C LEU A 236 3.38 5.65 3.16
N GLY A 237 4.57 5.90 2.60
CA GLY A 237 5.53 4.86 2.24
C GLY A 237 5.88 3.92 3.38
N SER A 238 6.24 4.46 4.55
CA SER A 238 6.57 3.66 5.72
C SER A 238 5.38 2.84 6.23
N PHE A 239 4.17 3.42 6.22
CA PHE A 239 2.95 2.74 6.64
C PHE A 239 2.61 1.58 5.70
N VAL A 240 2.65 1.82 4.39
CA VAL A 240 2.41 0.81 3.35
C VAL A 240 3.48 -0.29 3.40
N GLY A 241 4.75 0.08 3.55
CA GLY A 241 5.86 -0.86 3.65
C GLY A 241 5.76 -1.78 4.86
N ASN A 242 5.45 -1.23 6.03
CA ASN A 242 5.25 -2.01 7.24
C ASN A 242 4.07 -2.99 7.10
N LEU A 243 2.96 -2.54 6.50
CA LEU A 243 1.81 -3.41 6.27
C LEU A 243 2.11 -4.53 5.25
N ALA A 244 2.91 -4.25 4.21
CA ALA A 244 3.33 -5.24 3.23
C ALA A 244 4.18 -6.36 3.87
N LEU A 245 5.03 -6.00 4.84
CA LEU A 245 5.90 -6.91 5.58
C LEU A 245 5.21 -7.64 6.73
N ALA A 246 4.08 -7.13 7.24
CA ALA A 246 3.38 -7.72 8.38
C ALA A 246 2.76 -9.11 8.10
N LYS A 247 2.78 -9.59 6.83
CA LYS A 247 2.22 -10.89 6.38
C LYS A 247 0.80 -11.20 6.89
N LYS A 248 0.02 -10.18 7.28
CA LYS A 248 -1.43 -10.32 7.58
C LYS A 248 -2.21 -10.38 6.28
N ASP A 249 -3.27 -11.19 6.26
CA ASP A 249 -4.16 -11.48 5.11
C ASP A 249 -4.63 -10.27 4.29
N LEU A 250 -4.57 -9.07 4.86
CA LEU A 250 -5.13 -7.85 4.27
C LEU A 250 -4.29 -7.26 3.15
N ILE A 251 -2.98 -7.13 3.35
CA ILE A 251 -2.08 -6.63 2.29
C ILE A 251 -1.50 -7.79 1.50
N TYR A 252 -1.70 -9.01 1.98
CA TYR A 252 -1.19 -10.23 1.38
C TYR A 252 -1.43 -10.29 -0.14
N ASP A 253 -2.65 -10.05 -0.62
CA ASP A 253 -2.96 -10.08 -2.07
C ASP A 253 -2.36 -8.90 -2.88
N PHE A 254 -1.86 -7.87 -2.20
CA PHE A 254 -1.21 -6.71 -2.81
C PHE A 254 0.31 -6.77 -2.78
N SER A 255 0.85 -7.31 -1.69
CA SER A 255 2.27 -7.61 -1.55
C SER A 255 2.65 -8.89 -2.30
N LEU A 256 1.67 -9.77 -2.60
CA LEU A 256 1.88 -10.97 -3.41
C LEU A 256 2.12 -10.62 -4.87
N VAL A 257 3.34 -10.88 -5.32
CA VAL A 257 3.73 -10.87 -6.73
C VAL A 257 3.53 -12.29 -7.25
N ARG A 258 2.37 -12.51 -7.90
CA ARG A 258 2.03 -13.79 -8.54
C ARG A 258 2.97 -14.03 -9.74
N ILE A 259 3.39 -15.27 -9.90
CA ILE A 259 4.22 -15.73 -11.02
C ILE A 259 3.55 -16.94 -11.68
N ASP A 260 3.78 -17.10 -12.98
CA ASP A 260 3.34 -18.26 -13.75
C ASP A 260 4.41 -18.61 -14.80
N PRO A 261 4.99 -19.82 -14.79
CA PRO A 261 4.75 -20.92 -13.86
C PRO A 261 5.31 -20.69 -12.46
N LEU A 262 4.74 -21.39 -11.48
CA LEU A 262 5.25 -21.44 -10.10
C LEU A 262 6.61 -22.17 -10.04
N ILE A 263 7.50 -21.71 -9.14
CA ILE A 263 8.76 -22.38 -8.84
C ILE A 263 8.47 -23.71 -8.13
N ARG A 264 8.97 -24.80 -8.71
CA ARG A 264 8.85 -26.16 -8.15
C ARG A 264 9.93 -26.38 -7.09
N ASP A 265 9.67 -27.21 -6.08
CA ASP A 265 10.67 -27.71 -5.10
C ASP A 265 11.76 -26.69 -4.73
N PHE A 266 11.35 -25.49 -4.31
CA PHE A 266 12.27 -24.36 -4.12
C PHE A 266 13.39 -24.65 -3.09
N LYS A 267 13.18 -25.65 -2.22
CA LYS A 267 14.17 -26.14 -1.25
C LYS A 267 15.39 -26.78 -1.89
N LYS A 268 15.27 -27.27 -3.13
CA LYS A 268 16.41 -27.79 -3.93
C LYS A 268 17.01 -26.75 -4.86
N LEU A 269 16.44 -25.54 -4.92
CA LEU A 269 16.88 -24.52 -5.85
C LEU A 269 18.32 -24.10 -5.52
N THR A 270 19.21 -24.20 -6.51
CA THR A 270 20.61 -23.80 -6.41
C THR A 270 20.89 -22.46 -7.08
N ALA A 271 20.00 -21.99 -7.96
CA ALA A 271 20.11 -20.71 -8.64
C ALA A 271 18.76 -20.24 -9.19
N LEU A 272 18.58 -18.92 -9.28
CA LEU A 272 17.39 -18.29 -9.85
C LEU A 272 17.78 -17.03 -10.64
N GLU A 273 17.18 -16.84 -11.81
CA GLU A 273 17.19 -15.60 -12.57
C GLU A 273 15.75 -15.15 -12.84
N VAL A 274 15.44 -13.89 -12.53
CA VAL A 274 14.12 -13.31 -12.75
C VAL A 274 14.21 -11.96 -13.45
N GLU A 275 13.26 -11.65 -14.33
CA GLU A 275 12.97 -10.29 -14.79
C GLU A 275 11.91 -9.68 -13.85
N ILE A 276 12.20 -8.50 -13.31
CA ILE A 276 11.23 -7.64 -12.64
C ILE A 276 10.86 -6.49 -13.56
N SER A 277 9.59 -6.38 -13.91
CA SER A 277 9.01 -5.20 -14.60
C SER A 277 8.20 -4.36 -13.62
N GLY A 278 7.99 -3.07 -13.94
CA GLY A 278 7.34 -2.12 -13.03
C GLY A 278 8.28 -1.58 -11.95
N TRP A 279 9.59 -1.72 -12.16
CA TRP A 279 10.64 -1.16 -11.30
C TRP A 279 10.62 0.36 -11.36
N ASN A 280 11.06 1.00 -10.27
CA ASN A 280 11.32 2.43 -10.25
C ASN A 280 12.83 2.65 -10.44
N ASP A 281 13.23 3.20 -11.59
CA ASP A 281 14.64 3.41 -11.94
C ASP A 281 15.39 4.38 -10.99
N ALA A 282 14.68 5.09 -10.11
CA ALA A 282 15.28 5.89 -9.05
C ALA A 282 15.77 5.06 -7.84
N LEU A 283 15.36 3.78 -7.73
CA LEU A 283 15.80 2.90 -6.67
C LEU A 283 17.20 2.35 -6.94
N PRO A 284 18.04 2.17 -5.90
CA PRO A 284 19.39 1.65 -6.07
C PRO A 284 19.35 0.18 -6.54
N LEU A 285 20.26 -0.19 -7.44
CA LEU A 285 20.49 -1.58 -7.82
C LEU A 285 21.48 -2.19 -6.83
N LEU A 286 20.95 -2.92 -5.85
CA LEU A 286 21.73 -3.49 -4.76
C LEU A 286 22.51 -4.71 -5.26
N GLN A 287 23.79 -4.51 -5.53
CA GLN A 287 24.77 -5.58 -5.75
C GLN A 287 25.22 -6.11 -4.38
N GLU A 288 25.69 -7.35 -4.26
CA GLU A 288 26.09 -8.06 -3.01
C GLU A 288 25.01 -8.94 -2.36
N GLY A 289 25.34 -9.67 -1.29
CA GLY A 289 24.38 -10.53 -0.58
C GLY A 289 24.07 -11.84 -1.26
N GLY A 290 24.82 -12.19 -2.31
CA GLY A 290 24.54 -13.36 -3.16
C GLY A 290 23.58 -13.05 -4.32
N GLN A 291 23.36 -11.78 -4.64
CA GLN A 291 22.64 -11.36 -5.85
C GLN A 291 23.48 -10.49 -6.79
N LEU A 292 23.10 -10.51 -8.06
CA LEU A 292 23.54 -9.59 -9.12
C LEU A 292 22.29 -8.97 -9.75
N VAL A 293 22.29 -7.65 -9.93
CA VAL A 293 21.16 -6.91 -10.50
C VAL A 293 21.59 -6.17 -11.76
N GLU A 294 20.91 -6.42 -12.88
CA GLU A 294 21.19 -5.79 -14.17
C GLU A 294 19.98 -4.97 -14.65
N GLN A 295 20.17 -3.72 -15.06
CA GLN A 295 19.08 -2.96 -15.69
C GLN A 295 18.93 -3.37 -17.16
N ARG A 296 17.73 -3.81 -17.55
CA ARG A 296 17.41 -4.22 -18.93
C ARG A 296 16.78 -3.12 -19.76
N GLY A 297 16.22 -2.10 -19.10
CA GLY A 297 15.59 -0.95 -19.72
C GLY A 297 14.76 -0.16 -18.71
N PRO A 298 14.02 0.88 -19.15
CA PRO A 298 13.20 1.68 -18.26
C PRO A 298 12.17 0.83 -17.50
N GLY A 299 12.21 0.89 -16.17
CA GLY A 299 11.34 0.15 -15.28
C GLY A 299 11.49 -1.37 -15.33
N LYS A 300 12.64 -1.88 -15.80
CA LYS A 300 12.95 -3.31 -15.89
C LYS A 300 14.35 -3.66 -15.40
N ILE A 301 14.44 -4.65 -14.52
CA ILE A 301 15.70 -5.20 -14.00
C ILE A 301 15.67 -6.72 -14.04
N ASP A 302 16.84 -7.34 -14.18
CA ASP A 302 17.05 -8.76 -13.94
C ASP A 302 17.77 -8.95 -12.61
N ILE A 303 17.34 -9.93 -11.82
CA ILE A 303 18.02 -10.34 -10.59
C ILE A 303 18.45 -11.80 -10.74
N LYS A 304 19.74 -12.06 -10.53
CA LYS A 304 20.33 -13.40 -10.47
C LYS A 304 20.76 -13.69 -9.03
N THR A 305 20.56 -14.92 -8.57
CA THR A 305 20.93 -15.37 -7.22
C THR A 305 21.50 -16.80 -7.22
N GLY A 306 22.08 -17.20 -6.08
CA GLY A 306 22.62 -18.55 -5.89
C GLY A 306 23.87 -18.81 -6.75
N SER A 307 23.98 -20.01 -7.31
CA SER A 307 25.14 -20.43 -8.12
C SER A 307 25.34 -19.66 -9.44
N LEU A 308 24.38 -18.80 -9.83
CA LEU A 308 24.52 -17.87 -10.95
C LEU A 308 25.41 -16.66 -10.64
N VAL A 309 25.69 -16.40 -9.36
CA VAL A 309 26.42 -15.22 -8.92
C VAL A 309 27.79 -15.62 -8.40
N GLN A 310 28.84 -15.05 -8.98
CA GLN A 310 30.17 -15.10 -8.39
C GLN A 310 30.26 -13.99 -7.35
N VAL A 311 30.27 -14.36 -6.07
CA VAL A 311 30.29 -13.40 -4.96
C VAL A 311 31.57 -12.59 -5.01
N ALA A 312 31.47 -11.29 -5.30
CA ALA A 312 32.60 -10.36 -5.22
C ALA A 312 32.91 -10.04 -3.75
N ALA A 313 34.19 -9.76 -3.46
CA ALA A 313 34.61 -9.29 -2.14
C ALA A 313 33.90 -7.96 -1.81
N ALA A 314 33.31 -7.87 -0.62
CA ALA A 314 32.58 -6.69 -0.15
C ALA A 314 33.54 -5.56 0.28
N ALA A 315 33.09 -4.32 0.16
CA ALA A 315 33.86 -3.14 0.57
C ALA A 315 34.00 -3.01 2.11
N LYS A 316 35.07 -2.34 2.55
CA LYS A 316 35.63 -2.34 3.91
C LYS A 316 34.86 -1.58 5.00
N ALA A 317 33.85 -0.77 4.68
CA ALA A 317 33.18 0.06 5.70
C ALA A 317 32.17 -0.76 6.52
N LEU A 318 32.69 -1.54 7.46
CA LEU A 318 31.94 -2.50 8.27
C LEU A 318 31.51 -1.93 9.63
N GLU A 319 32.10 -0.80 10.04
CA GLU A 319 31.94 -0.20 11.36
C GLU A 319 30.49 0.23 11.63
N VAL A 320 29.82 0.89 10.68
CA VAL A 320 28.39 1.25 10.76
C VAL A 320 27.50 0.04 11.00
N TYR A 321 27.89 -1.14 10.49
CA TYR A 321 27.13 -2.37 10.63
C TYR A 321 27.45 -3.13 11.91
N LEU A 322 28.25 -2.56 12.82
CA LEU A 322 28.50 -3.03 14.18
C LEU A 322 27.79 -2.19 15.25
N GLU A 323 27.46 -0.94 14.92
CA GLU A 323 26.88 0.01 15.87
C GLU A 323 25.43 -0.34 16.23
N PRO A 324 24.97 -0.04 17.47
CA PRO A 324 23.56 -0.10 17.81
C PRO A 324 22.76 0.91 16.98
N ALA A 325 21.47 0.64 16.78
CA ALA A 325 20.56 1.53 16.07
C ALA A 325 19.14 1.44 16.64
N ASP A 326 18.24 2.32 16.19
CA ASP A 326 16.83 2.25 16.57
C ASP A 326 16.26 0.85 16.31
N LYS A 327 15.62 0.24 17.32
CA LYS A 327 15.11 -1.15 17.28
C LYS A 327 16.16 -2.25 17.05
N ILE A 328 17.46 -1.93 17.01
CA ILE A 328 18.59 -2.85 16.92
C ILE A 328 19.54 -2.52 18.07
N GLU A 329 19.07 -2.71 19.30
CA GLU A 329 19.76 -2.34 20.54
C GLU A 329 20.90 -3.34 20.87
N SER A 330 21.93 -3.43 20.01
CA SER A 330 23.02 -4.40 20.14
C SER A 330 23.95 -4.16 21.32
N ASP A 331 23.89 -3.00 21.95
CA ASP A 331 24.61 -2.63 23.17
C ASP A 331 23.81 -2.93 24.45
N ALA A 332 22.54 -3.34 24.33
CA ALA A 332 21.70 -3.67 25.47
C ALA A 332 22.30 -4.86 26.26
N PRO A 333 22.36 -4.80 27.60
CA PRO A 333 23.02 -5.83 28.42
C PRO A 333 22.48 -7.25 28.18
N GLU A 334 21.16 -7.39 28.00
CA GLU A 334 20.53 -8.69 27.72
C GLU A 334 20.93 -9.27 26.36
N ILE A 335 21.07 -8.42 25.34
CA ILE A 335 21.49 -8.83 23.99
C ILE A 335 22.97 -9.21 23.99
N VAL A 336 23.82 -8.39 24.63
CA VAL A 336 25.26 -8.68 24.78
C VAL A 336 25.50 -9.97 25.56
N ALA A 337 24.74 -10.20 26.65
CA ALA A 337 24.84 -11.43 27.43
C ALA A 337 24.44 -12.65 26.59
N GLN A 338 23.34 -12.57 25.84
CA GLN A 338 22.90 -13.68 25.00
C GLN A 338 23.88 -13.97 23.85
N ALA A 339 24.40 -12.92 23.19
CA ALA A 339 25.41 -13.07 22.14
C ALA A 339 26.67 -13.79 22.67
N LYS A 340 27.13 -13.44 23.88
CA LYS A 340 28.24 -14.14 24.55
C LYS A 340 27.93 -15.60 24.85
N THR A 341 26.73 -15.91 25.34
CA THR A 341 26.29 -17.29 25.58
C THR A 341 26.33 -18.13 24.31
N LEU A 342 25.82 -17.60 23.20
CA LEU A 342 25.84 -18.29 21.90
C LEU A 342 27.26 -18.46 21.35
N ALA A 343 28.16 -17.52 21.63
CA ALA A 343 29.55 -17.57 21.19
C ALA A 343 30.37 -18.70 21.84
N VAL A 344 30.02 -19.14 23.06
CA VAL A 344 30.75 -20.22 23.76
C VAL A 344 30.76 -21.54 22.97
N GLY A 345 29.70 -21.82 22.20
CA GLY A 345 29.56 -23.04 21.41
C GLY A 345 30.16 -23.00 20.00
N ALA A 346 30.60 -21.83 19.52
CA ALA A 346 31.00 -21.64 18.13
C ALA A 346 32.52 -21.74 17.93
N LYS A 347 32.96 -22.49 16.92
CA LYS A 347 34.38 -22.63 16.58
C LYS A 347 34.86 -21.53 15.62
N ASN A 348 33.94 -20.93 14.86
CA ASN A 348 34.22 -19.87 13.91
C ASN A 348 32.98 -18.97 13.70
N ARG A 349 33.15 -17.88 12.94
CA ARG A 349 32.08 -16.90 12.68
C ARG A 349 30.87 -17.51 11.95
N GLU A 350 31.09 -18.44 11.01
CA GLU A 350 29.98 -19.06 10.28
C GLU A 350 29.13 -19.95 11.20
N GLU A 351 29.77 -20.73 12.07
CA GLU A 351 29.07 -21.54 13.07
C GLU A 351 28.34 -20.65 14.09
N LEU A 352 28.93 -19.52 14.50
CA LEU A 352 28.24 -18.56 15.38
C LEU A 352 27.01 -17.96 14.72
N VAL A 353 27.11 -17.53 13.45
CA VAL A 353 25.96 -17.05 12.68
C VAL A 353 24.88 -18.13 12.57
N ARG A 354 25.27 -19.38 12.28
CA ARG A 354 24.34 -20.52 12.20
C ARG A 354 23.59 -20.73 13.51
N LEU A 355 24.30 -20.70 14.64
CA LEU A 355 23.72 -20.82 15.98
C LEU A 355 22.76 -19.65 16.28
N MET A 356 23.14 -18.42 15.94
CA MET A 356 22.30 -17.24 16.14
C MET A 356 21.03 -17.27 15.29
N VAL A 357 21.12 -17.71 14.03
CA VAL A 357 19.97 -17.89 13.13
C VAL A 357 19.00 -18.91 13.73
N SER A 358 19.47 -20.12 14.04
CA SER A 358 18.63 -21.18 14.61
C SER A 358 18.03 -20.77 15.96
N TRP A 359 18.83 -20.18 16.84
CA TRP A 359 18.36 -19.72 18.14
C TRP A 359 17.29 -18.64 18.01
N THR A 360 17.45 -17.68 17.10
CA THR A 360 16.45 -16.62 16.89
C THR A 360 15.14 -17.20 16.38
N ALA A 361 15.20 -18.14 15.43
CA ALA A 361 14.03 -18.83 14.90
C ALA A 361 13.29 -19.65 15.98
N GLU A 362 14.01 -20.25 16.92
CA GLU A 362 13.42 -21.01 18.04
C GLU A 362 12.91 -20.11 19.18
N TRP A 363 13.59 -18.99 19.44
CA TRP A 363 13.27 -18.07 20.53
C TRP A 363 12.02 -17.26 20.29
N LEU A 364 11.85 -16.79 19.04
CA LEU A 364 10.70 -16.00 18.63
C LEU A 364 9.64 -16.92 18.03
N LYS A 365 8.46 -16.90 18.63
CA LYS A 365 7.27 -17.44 17.99
C LYS A 365 6.82 -16.46 16.89
N ASP A 366 6.79 -16.95 15.65
CA ASP A 366 6.32 -16.17 14.52
C ASP A 366 4.87 -15.73 14.73
N THR A 367 4.65 -14.43 14.59
CA THR A 367 3.34 -13.80 14.63
C THR A 367 3.24 -12.74 13.56
N VAL A 368 2.03 -12.28 13.34
CA VAL A 368 1.71 -11.27 12.36
C VAL A 368 1.88 -9.83 12.87
N ASP A 369 2.09 -9.65 14.17
CA ASP A 369 2.29 -8.35 14.80
C ASP A 369 3.79 -8.03 14.90
N ASP A 370 4.13 -6.74 14.79
CA ASP A 370 5.51 -6.29 15.05
C ASP A 370 5.77 -6.42 16.55
N GLY A 371 6.75 -7.27 16.91
CA GLY A 371 7.21 -7.46 18.29
C GLY A 371 8.16 -6.36 18.77
N GLY A 372 8.37 -5.32 17.97
CA GLY A 372 9.12 -4.12 18.34
C GLY A 372 10.62 -4.21 18.03
N GLY A 373 11.42 -3.62 18.91
CA GLY A 373 12.89 -3.65 18.86
C GLY A 373 13.48 -5.00 19.27
N ALA A 374 14.80 -5.14 19.18
CA ALA A 374 15.50 -6.35 19.59
C ALA A 374 15.30 -6.64 21.08
N VAL A 375 15.36 -5.62 21.94
CA VAL A 375 15.13 -5.79 23.40
C VAL A 375 13.69 -6.18 23.72
N GLU A 376 12.73 -5.52 23.08
CA GLU A 376 11.30 -5.80 23.31
C GLU A 376 10.94 -7.22 22.87
N SER A 377 11.39 -7.61 21.67
CA SER A 377 11.16 -8.94 21.13
C SER A 377 11.89 -10.05 21.88
N PHE A 378 13.11 -9.78 22.36
CA PHE A 378 13.82 -10.70 23.25
C PHE A 378 12.99 -11.03 24.50
N LYS A 379 12.29 -10.03 25.06
CA LYS A 379 11.42 -10.18 26.24
C LYS A 379 10.07 -10.81 25.92
N SER A 380 9.42 -10.37 24.84
CA SER A 380 8.07 -10.81 24.47
C SER A 380 8.05 -12.20 23.84
N ARG A 381 9.17 -12.64 23.24
CA ARG A 381 9.33 -13.92 22.53
C ARG A 381 8.37 -14.10 21.34
N THR A 382 7.88 -13.00 20.78
CA THR A 382 6.94 -13.02 19.65
C THR A 382 7.27 -11.88 18.69
N GLY A 383 6.99 -12.09 17.41
CA GLY A 383 7.10 -11.04 16.40
C GLY A 383 7.05 -11.57 14.98
N ASN A 384 7.08 -10.66 14.01
CA ASN A 384 7.05 -10.99 12.59
C ASN A 384 8.47 -11.04 11.99
N CYS A 385 8.58 -11.19 10.67
CA CYS A 385 9.87 -11.23 9.97
C CYS A 385 10.82 -10.06 10.29
N GLN A 386 10.29 -8.84 10.44
CA GLN A 386 11.09 -7.68 10.81
C GLN A 386 11.65 -7.83 12.22
N THR A 387 10.84 -8.35 13.14
CA THR A 387 11.25 -8.62 14.52
C THR A 387 12.35 -9.68 14.58
N HIS A 388 12.20 -10.79 13.83
CA HIS A 388 13.25 -11.82 13.72
C HIS A 388 14.56 -11.23 13.18
N ALA A 389 14.49 -10.46 12.08
CA ALA A 389 15.65 -9.84 11.49
C ALA A 389 16.34 -8.81 12.42
N ARG A 390 15.56 -8.00 13.16
CA ARG A 390 16.09 -7.04 14.15
C ARG A 390 16.80 -7.73 15.31
N LEU A 391 16.17 -8.73 15.92
CA LEU A 391 16.76 -9.47 17.04
C LEU A 391 18.05 -10.17 16.62
N TYR A 392 18.03 -10.88 15.49
CA TYR A 392 19.23 -11.50 14.93
C TYR A 392 20.32 -10.46 14.65
N THR A 393 19.98 -9.34 14.02
CA THR A 393 20.96 -8.29 13.69
C THR A 393 21.60 -7.74 14.96
N ALA A 394 20.82 -7.50 16.01
CA ALA A 394 21.35 -7.01 17.29
C ALA A 394 22.31 -8.03 17.93
N LEU A 395 21.97 -9.32 17.92
CA LEU A 395 22.84 -10.39 18.43
C LEU A 395 24.15 -10.50 17.65
N ALA A 396 24.07 -10.47 16.32
CA ALA A 396 25.24 -10.57 15.45
C ALA A 396 26.18 -9.35 15.64
N ARG A 397 25.62 -8.14 15.72
CA ARG A 397 26.37 -6.91 16.02
C ARG A 397 27.03 -6.96 17.40
N ALA A 398 26.29 -7.42 18.42
CA ALA A 398 26.82 -7.59 19.79
C ALA A 398 27.97 -8.61 19.85
N ALA A 399 28.01 -9.58 18.94
CA ALA A 399 29.10 -10.54 18.79
C ALA A 399 30.26 -10.05 17.88
N GLY A 400 30.22 -8.78 17.44
CA GLY A 400 31.26 -8.21 16.58
C GLY A 400 31.18 -8.68 15.13
N ILE A 401 30.00 -9.10 14.66
CA ILE A 401 29.74 -9.52 13.28
C ILE A 401 28.99 -8.39 12.56
N PRO A 402 29.64 -7.69 11.60
CA PRO A 402 28.96 -6.65 10.83
C PRO A 402 27.72 -7.23 10.15
N THR A 403 26.56 -6.69 10.47
CA THR A 403 25.27 -7.23 10.01
C THR A 403 24.33 -6.10 9.63
N ARG A 404 23.68 -6.25 8.47
CA ARG A 404 22.72 -5.28 7.94
C ARG A 404 21.34 -5.89 7.78
N PHE A 405 20.33 -5.07 8.07
CA PHE A 405 18.93 -5.41 7.84
C PHE A 405 18.58 -5.16 6.38
N VAL A 406 17.89 -6.11 5.75
CA VAL A 406 17.49 -6.03 4.35
C VAL A 406 16.03 -6.40 4.18
N SER A 407 15.41 -5.88 3.12
CA SER A 407 14.04 -6.20 2.76
C SER A 407 13.92 -6.39 1.26
N GLY A 408 12.97 -7.22 0.86
CA GLY A 408 12.83 -7.60 -0.52
C GLY A 408 11.71 -8.60 -0.70
N LEU A 409 11.88 -9.54 -1.62
CA LEU A 409 10.89 -10.57 -1.92
C LEU A 409 11.44 -11.97 -1.62
N VAL A 410 10.59 -12.84 -1.09
CA VAL A 410 10.88 -14.27 -0.89
C VAL A 410 9.76 -15.09 -1.49
N TYR A 411 10.10 -16.18 -2.16
CA TYR A 411 9.11 -17.08 -2.73
C TYR A 411 8.43 -17.88 -1.62
N MET A 412 7.12 -18.00 -1.73
CA MET A 412 6.32 -18.82 -0.86
C MET A 412 5.55 -19.83 -1.71
N GLU A 413 5.72 -21.09 -1.32
CA GLU A 413 5.26 -22.25 -2.06
C GLU A 413 3.77 -22.19 -2.41
N GLY A 414 3.48 -22.49 -3.68
CA GLY A 414 2.10 -22.56 -4.18
C GLY A 414 1.44 -21.21 -4.48
N LYS A 415 2.15 -20.08 -4.31
CA LYS A 415 1.52 -18.75 -4.33
C LYS A 415 2.28 -17.68 -5.12
N GLY A 416 3.60 -17.54 -4.91
CA GLY A 416 4.41 -16.49 -5.56
C GLY A 416 5.36 -15.80 -4.58
N PHE A 417 5.79 -14.59 -4.90
CA PHE A 417 6.73 -13.82 -4.08
C PHE A 417 6.01 -12.88 -3.12
N LEU A 418 6.46 -12.83 -1.87
CA LEU A 418 5.97 -11.89 -0.84
C LEU A 418 7.09 -11.00 -0.33
N TYR A 419 6.70 -9.80 0.10
CA TYR A 419 7.63 -8.94 0.82
C TYR A 419 8.05 -9.57 2.14
N HIS A 420 9.36 -9.54 2.39
CA HIS A 420 9.98 -10.14 3.57
C HIS A 420 11.19 -9.32 4.01
N SER A 421 11.53 -9.44 5.29
CA SER A 421 12.73 -8.84 5.87
C SER A 421 13.60 -9.91 6.49
N TRP A 422 14.91 -9.80 6.24
CA TRP A 422 15.92 -10.71 6.75
C TRP A 422 17.21 -9.92 7.03
N ALA A 423 18.35 -10.61 7.17
CA ALA A 423 19.63 -9.96 7.42
C ALA A 423 20.73 -10.47 6.48
N GLU A 424 21.78 -9.67 6.34
CA GLU A 424 23.03 -10.09 5.71
C GLU A 424 24.16 -9.89 6.71
N SER A 425 24.97 -10.92 6.95
CA SER A 425 26.13 -10.86 7.84
C SER A 425 27.43 -10.98 7.05
N HIS A 426 28.41 -10.18 7.42
CA HIS A 426 29.72 -10.17 6.77
C HIS A 426 30.60 -11.32 7.32
N ILE A 427 30.76 -12.38 6.53
CA ILE A 427 31.52 -13.58 6.88
C ILE A 427 32.69 -13.72 5.91
N GLY A 428 33.93 -13.72 6.42
CA GLY A 428 35.12 -13.67 5.58
C GLY A 428 35.24 -12.30 4.91
N ASP A 429 35.18 -12.28 3.59
CA ASP A 429 35.27 -11.10 2.72
C ASP A 429 33.95 -10.81 1.98
N ARG A 430 32.83 -11.38 2.44
CA ARG A 430 31.55 -11.32 1.73
C ARG A 430 30.35 -11.14 2.65
N TRP A 431 29.33 -10.46 2.14
CA TRP A 431 27.98 -10.47 2.71
C TRP A 431 27.29 -11.79 2.40
N VAL A 432 26.83 -12.48 3.46
CA VAL A 432 26.07 -13.72 3.36
C VAL A 432 24.65 -13.45 3.85
N SER A 433 23.68 -13.74 2.99
CA SER A 433 22.25 -13.63 3.33
C SER A 433 21.84 -14.72 4.31
N VAL A 434 21.11 -14.32 5.36
CA VAL A 434 20.64 -15.18 6.45
C VAL A 434 19.20 -14.84 6.81
N ASP A 435 18.39 -15.88 7.02
CA ASP A 435 16.98 -15.71 7.36
C ASP A 435 16.66 -16.34 8.73
N PRO A 436 16.54 -15.53 9.80
CA PRO A 436 16.18 -15.99 11.14
C PRO A 436 14.68 -16.30 11.30
N THR A 437 13.82 -15.99 10.34
CA THR A 437 12.42 -16.43 10.32
C THR A 437 12.30 -17.86 9.80
N TYR A 438 13.07 -18.20 8.76
CA TYR A 438 13.06 -19.54 8.15
C TYR A 438 14.21 -20.45 8.61
N SER A 439 15.06 -19.99 9.52
CA SER A 439 16.23 -20.71 10.01
C SER A 439 17.20 -21.11 8.87
N GLN A 440 17.48 -20.18 7.96
CA GLN A 440 18.31 -20.43 6.78
C GLN A 440 19.67 -19.73 6.83
N LEU A 441 20.73 -20.46 6.47
CA LEU A 441 22.09 -19.96 6.23
C LEU A 441 22.82 -20.85 5.20
N PRO A 442 23.21 -20.32 4.02
CA PRO A 442 22.69 -19.07 3.46
C PRO A 442 21.18 -19.18 3.21
N SER A 443 20.50 -18.04 3.05
CA SER A 443 19.12 -18.04 2.55
C SER A 443 19.04 -18.66 1.14
N ASP A 444 17.91 -19.24 0.79
CA ASP A 444 17.72 -19.85 -0.53
C ASP A 444 17.71 -18.81 -1.68
N PRO A 445 17.90 -19.21 -2.96
CA PRO A 445 18.00 -18.30 -4.10
C PRO A 445 16.72 -17.47 -4.36
N THR A 446 15.61 -17.73 -3.67
CA THR A 446 14.39 -16.95 -3.85
C THR A 446 14.36 -15.63 -3.08
N HIS A 447 15.41 -15.34 -2.30
CA HIS A 447 15.59 -14.07 -1.59
C HIS A 447 16.10 -12.98 -2.54
N LEU A 448 15.19 -12.14 -3.02
CA LEU A 448 15.47 -11.02 -3.93
C LEU A 448 15.53 -9.72 -3.14
N LYS A 449 16.73 -9.21 -2.83
CA LYS A 449 16.93 -7.98 -2.05
C LYS A 449 16.56 -6.76 -2.88
N LEU A 450 15.67 -5.92 -2.33
CA LEU A 450 15.18 -4.70 -2.98
C LEU A 450 15.58 -3.43 -2.21
N LEU A 451 15.69 -3.52 -0.89
CA LEU A 451 15.97 -2.40 0.02
C LEU A 451 16.95 -2.82 1.12
N GLU A 452 17.69 -1.84 1.62
CA GLU A 452 18.60 -1.99 2.75
C GLU A 452 18.28 -0.94 3.82
N GLY A 453 18.36 -1.35 5.09
CA GLY A 453 18.08 -0.49 6.24
C GLY A 453 16.78 -0.85 6.95
N HIS A 454 16.72 -0.54 8.23
CA HIS A 454 15.65 -0.93 9.15
C HIS A 454 14.71 0.22 9.52
N LEU A 455 15.06 1.46 9.16
CA LEU A 455 14.29 2.64 9.51
C LEU A 455 13.08 2.80 8.58
N PRO A 456 11.98 3.42 9.05
CA PRO A 456 10.82 3.74 8.23
C PRO A 456 11.17 4.43 6.90
N GLU A 457 12.14 5.34 6.92
CA GLU A 457 12.63 6.08 5.75
C GLU A 457 13.29 5.17 4.70
N ASN A 458 13.96 4.09 5.13
CA ASN A 458 14.54 3.09 4.23
C ASN A 458 13.45 2.26 3.53
N MET A 459 12.29 2.11 4.19
CA MET A 459 11.13 1.39 3.66
C MET A 459 10.24 2.27 2.80
N ALA A 460 10.24 3.59 2.98
CA ALA A 460 9.40 4.51 2.22
C ALA A 460 9.43 4.33 0.68
N PRO A 461 10.60 4.07 0.04
CA PRO A 461 10.67 3.89 -1.41
C PRO A 461 9.88 2.67 -1.94
N ILE A 462 9.53 1.71 -1.08
CA ILE A 462 8.75 0.52 -1.46
C ILE A 462 7.40 0.87 -2.09
N ILE A 463 6.84 2.04 -1.73
CA ILE A 463 5.56 2.52 -2.26
C ILE A 463 5.58 2.71 -3.78
N SER A 464 6.77 2.95 -4.34
CA SER A 464 6.97 3.14 -5.77
C SER A 464 6.97 1.85 -6.59
N ILE A 465 7.02 0.69 -5.94
CA ILE A 465 7.07 -0.63 -6.60
C ILE A 465 5.96 -1.58 -6.14
N ILE A 466 5.43 -1.38 -4.93
CA ILE A 466 4.39 -2.25 -4.37
C ILE A 466 3.11 -2.24 -5.21
N GLY A 467 2.62 -3.44 -5.52
CA GLY A 467 1.47 -3.63 -6.41
C GLY A 467 1.66 -3.13 -7.85
N ARG A 468 2.88 -2.78 -8.26
CA ARG A 468 3.25 -2.44 -9.65
C ARG A 468 4.14 -3.52 -10.26
N ILE A 469 5.04 -4.07 -9.47
CA ILE A 469 6.02 -5.03 -9.95
C ILE A 469 5.38 -6.34 -10.41
N LYS A 470 5.92 -6.90 -11.47
CA LYS A 470 5.63 -8.26 -11.96
C LYS A 470 6.95 -9.00 -12.10
N ILE A 471 6.93 -10.28 -11.77
CA ILE A 471 8.10 -11.16 -11.87
C ILE A 471 7.86 -12.19 -12.96
N ASN A 472 8.86 -12.35 -13.84
CA ASN A 472 8.96 -13.46 -14.77
C ASN A 472 10.21 -14.27 -14.45
N VAL A 473 10.08 -15.60 -14.31
CA VAL A 473 11.22 -16.49 -14.05
C VAL A 473 11.92 -16.78 -15.38
N LEU A 474 13.20 -16.43 -15.48
CA LEU A 474 14.02 -16.62 -16.68
C LEU A 474 14.84 -17.92 -16.62
N ASP A 475 15.44 -18.23 -15.46
CA ASP A 475 16.19 -19.47 -15.20
C ASP A 475 15.96 -19.95 -13.76
N ALA A 476 15.84 -21.25 -13.56
CA ALA A 476 15.70 -21.90 -12.25
C ALA A 476 16.47 -23.23 -12.26
N ARG A 477 17.49 -23.35 -11.41
CA ARG A 477 18.39 -24.52 -11.35
C ARG A 477 18.20 -25.28 -10.04
N TYR A 478 18.24 -26.60 -10.10
CA TYR A 478 17.96 -27.52 -9.00
C TYR A 478 19.13 -28.47 -8.74
#